data_AF-A0A536HY26-F1
#
_entry.id   AF-A0A536HY26-F1
#
_cell.length_a   1.000
_cell.length_b   1.000
_cell.length_c   1.000
_cell.angle_alpha   90.00
_cell.angle_beta   90.00
_cell.angle_gamma   90.00
#
_symmetry.space_group_name_H-M   'P 1'
#
loop_
_entity.id
_entity.type
_entity.pdbx_description
1 polymer ?
#
loop_
_entity_poly.entity_id
_entity_poly.type
_entity_poly.pdbx_seq_one_letter_code
_entity_poly.pdbx_strand_id
1 'polypeptide(L)'
;MLAFAERSLRPGELGGLRDQLWRTQTYLYVTPGPRLIERALAGFPAEIRALGGRCPFYRYDARGGGGYWPDRNEIWLAAGVETYEGLRQVRLSACHELFHFICWNHPRYRADEDRGFARLRKAVADSRTVVKNYPRYRGWVTGSFLRQGDHANVVEYFADIPTNFRDTSELPPAIAAHFAPLIDGAPFPDEFEQELASDEYDLARFQRSLAPS
;
A
#
# COMPACT_ATOMS: atom_id res chain seq x y z
N MET A 1 -2.46 19.87 35.44
CA MET A 1 -3.69 19.03 35.49
C MET A 1 -4.70 19.72 34.59
N LEU A 2 -4.94 19.21 33.37
CA LEU A 2 -5.93 19.77 32.45
C LEU A 2 -7.20 18.92 32.57
N ALA A 3 -8.22 19.49 33.20
CA ALA A 3 -9.56 18.90 33.31
C ALA A 3 -10.31 19.07 31.98
N PHE A 4 -10.67 17.98 31.33
CA PHE A 4 -11.60 17.99 30.20
C PHE A 4 -13.02 17.76 30.76
N ALA A 5 -13.86 18.79 30.68
CA ALA A 5 -15.30 18.69 30.92
C ALA A 5 -15.99 17.94 29.76
N GLU A 6 -17.05 17.18 30.05
CA GLU A 6 -17.89 16.54 29.03
C GLU A 6 -18.46 17.59 28.07
N ARG A 7 -17.99 17.56 26.81
CA ARG A 7 -18.48 18.38 25.70
C ARG A 7 -18.96 17.43 24.60
N SER A 8 -20.23 17.50 24.22
CA SER A 8 -20.75 16.79 23.04
C SER A 8 -20.17 17.43 21.78
N LEU A 9 -19.54 16.58 20.96
CA LEU A 9 -18.75 16.95 19.79
C LEU A 9 -19.51 16.63 18.49
N ARG A 10 -19.76 17.62 17.63
CA ARG A 10 -20.23 17.45 16.25
C ARG A 10 -19.28 16.49 15.50
N PRO A 11 -19.63 15.90 14.34
CA PRO A 11 -18.67 15.13 13.53
C PRO A 11 -17.31 15.85 13.30
N GLY A 12 -17.30 17.18 13.28
CA GLY A 12 -16.09 18.02 13.23
C GLY A 12 -15.28 18.12 14.53
N GLU A 13 -15.82 17.76 15.68
CA GLU A 13 -15.13 17.72 16.96
C GLU A 13 -14.67 16.26 17.28
N LEU A 14 -15.32 15.26 16.68
CA LEU A 14 -14.98 13.83 16.71
C LEU A 14 -13.62 13.49 16.04
N GLY A 15 -13.24 14.24 15.00
CA GLY A 15 -11.88 14.23 14.44
C GLY A 15 -10.85 14.79 15.42
N GLY A 16 -11.18 15.89 16.09
CA GLY A 16 -10.28 16.56 17.05
C GLY A 16 -9.93 15.75 18.31
N LEU A 17 -10.75 14.73 18.62
CA LEU A 17 -10.49 13.78 19.70
C LEU A 17 -9.74 12.52 19.22
N ARG A 18 -9.77 12.13 17.94
CA ARG A 18 -8.95 10.99 17.46
C ARG A 18 -7.47 11.34 17.43
N ASP A 19 -7.26 12.59 17.10
CA ASP A 19 -5.99 13.28 17.18
C ASP A 19 -5.47 13.42 18.61
N GLN A 20 -6.40 13.49 19.54
CA GLN A 20 -6.18 13.30 20.95
C GLN A 20 -6.40 11.81 21.23
N LEU A 21 -5.64 10.89 20.66
CA LEU A 21 -4.52 10.35 21.42
C LEU A 21 -3.94 9.13 20.67
N TRP A 22 -3.77 9.25 19.36
CA TRP A 22 -2.46 8.86 18.84
C TRP A 22 -1.35 9.52 19.69
N ARG A 23 -1.67 10.77 20.06
CA ARG A 23 -1.21 11.58 21.17
C ARG A 23 -1.32 11.02 22.62
N THR A 24 -1.19 9.74 22.95
CA THR A 24 -0.56 9.39 24.26
C THR A 24 0.38 8.21 24.08
N GLN A 25 1.46 8.44 23.34
CA GLN A 25 2.49 9.29 23.95
C GLN A 25 2.74 10.55 23.09
N THR A 26 2.40 11.71 23.64
CA THR A 26 1.49 12.68 23.01
C THR A 26 1.87 13.44 21.74
N TYR A 27 2.00 12.78 20.57
CA TYR A 27 2.06 13.50 19.30
C TYR A 27 1.25 12.87 18.15
N LEU A 28 0.35 13.68 17.55
CA LEU A 28 -0.14 13.51 16.18
C LEU A 28 1.05 13.55 15.21
N TYR A 29 2.17 14.10 15.67
CA TYR A 29 3.47 14.11 15.00
C TYR A 29 4.31 12.84 15.12
N VAL A 30 4.07 11.97 16.11
CA VAL A 30 5.04 10.93 16.50
C VAL A 30 4.30 9.66 16.89
N THR A 31 3.70 8.96 15.92
CA THR A 31 3.65 7.50 16.15
C THR A 31 5.09 7.02 16.26
N PRO A 32 5.44 6.18 17.24
CA PRO A 32 6.59 5.33 17.04
C PRO A 32 6.31 4.46 15.82
N GLY A 33 7.13 4.62 14.77
CA GLY A 33 7.10 3.82 13.55
C GLY A 33 6.77 2.34 13.80
N PRO A 34 7.36 1.67 14.80
CA PRO A 34 7.06 0.26 15.10
C PRO A 34 5.58 -0.06 15.33
N ARG A 35 4.86 0.74 16.13
CA ARG A 35 3.42 0.47 16.38
C ARG A 35 2.56 0.72 15.15
N LEU A 36 2.93 1.70 14.31
CA LEU A 36 2.22 1.94 13.06
C LEU A 36 2.46 0.78 12.09
N ILE A 37 3.69 0.29 11.99
CA ILE A 37 4.05 -0.88 11.17
C ILE A 37 3.24 -2.11 11.60
N GLU A 38 3.25 -2.45 12.90
CA GLU A 38 2.49 -3.59 13.43
C GLU A 38 1.00 -3.50 13.06
N ARG A 39 0.41 -2.30 13.14
CA ARG A 39 -1.01 -2.07 12.85
C ARG A 39 -1.33 -2.02 11.36
N ALA A 40 -0.43 -1.51 10.55
CA ALA A 40 -0.55 -1.46 9.09
C ALA A 40 -0.46 -2.89 8.52
N LEU A 41 0.45 -3.70 9.05
CA LEU A 41 0.70 -5.05 8.60
C LEU A 41 -0.08 -6.14 9.35
N ALA A 42 -0.92 -5.76 10.31
CA ALA A 42 -1.81 -6.69 10.99
C ALA A 42 -2.63 -7.49 9.97
N GLY A 43 -2.61 -8.82 10.10
CA GLY A 43 -3.32 -9.76 9.22
C GLY A 43 -2.49 -10.33 8.06
N PHE A 44 -1.34 -9.73 7.70
CA PHE A 44 -0.45 -10.32 6.68
C PHE A 44 0.38 -11.49 7.23
N PRO A 45 1.00 -12.32 6.38
CA PRO A 45 1.85 -13.44 6.80
C PRO A 45 2.97 -13.01 7.73
N ALA A 46 3.41 -13.93 8.59
CA ALA A 46 4.44 -13.64 9.62
C ALA A 46 5.75 -13.12 9.01
N GLU A 47 6.17 -13.67 7.87
CA GLU A 47 7.38 -13.24 7.15
C GLU A 47 7.26 -11.80 6.64
N ILE A 48 6.10 -11.40 6.13
CA ILE A 48 5.83 -10.05 5.65
C ILE A 48 5.83 -9.05 6.81
N ARG A 49 5.20 -9.42 7.94
CA ARG A 49 5.26 -8.60 9.16
C ARG A 49 6.66 -8.47 9.71
N ALA A 50 7.43 -9.57 9.73
CA ALA A 50 8.82 -9.56 10.17
C ALA A 50 9.70 -8.70 9.26
N LEU A 51 9.53 -8.81 7.94
CA LEU A 51 10.20 -8.00 6.94
C LEU A 51 9.90 -6.51 7.16
N GLY A 52 8.62 -6.12 7.19
CA GLY A 52 8.23 -4.73 7.40
C GLY A 52 8.64 -4.18 8.77
N GLY A 53 8.71 -5.03 9.80
CA GLY A 53 9.23 -4.68 11.13
C GLY A 53 10.71 -4.23 11.14
N ARG A 54 11.46 -4.51 10.07
CA ARG A 54 12.85 -4.04 9.91
C ARG A 54 12.94 -2.65 9.28
N CYS A 55 11.83 -2.08 8.80
CA CYS A 55 11.83 -0.79 8.12
C CYS A 55 12.19 0.36 9.08
N PRO A 56 13.24 1.15 8.79
CA PRO A 56 13.41 2.46 9.39
C PRO A 56 12.21 3.33 8.99
N PHE A 57 11.41 3.74 9.98
CA PHE A 57 10.13 4.40 9.74
C PHE A 57 10.03 5.67 10.55
N TYR A 58 10.00 6.78 9.85
CA TYR A 58 10.03 8.12 10.38
C TYR A 58 8.70 8.85 10.12
N ARG A 59 8.36 9.73 11.05
CA ARG A 59 7.21 10.63 10.95
C ARG A 59 7.74 12.06 11.04
N TYR A 60 7.29 12.93 10.15
CA TYR A 60 7.81 14.30 10.08
C TYR A 60 6.71 15.33 9.92
N ASP A 61 7.03 16.53 10.39
CA ASP A 61 6.15 17.69 10.38
C ASP A 61 6.23 18.47 9.06
N ALA A 62 5.72 17.90 7.98
CA ALA A 62 5.54 18.68 6.76
C ALA A 62 4.12 18.55 6.23
N ARG A 63 3.76 19.58 5.45
CA ARG A 63 2.48 19.72 4.73
C ARG A 63 2.39 18.89 3.44
N GLY A 64 3.48 18.26 3.02
CA GLY A 64 3.54 17.40 1.84
C GLY A 64 3.38 15.93 2.22
N GLY A 65 2.80 15.12 1.33
CA GLY A 65 2.69 13.67 1.50
C GLY A 65 4.03 13.00 1.82
N GLY A 66 3.96 11.80 2.39
CA GLY A 66 5.13 10.96 2.65
C GLY A 66 5.32 9.89 1.59
N GLY A 67 6.35 9.08 1.76
CA GLY A 67 6.71 8.04 0.80
C GLY A 67 7.66 6.98 1.34
N TYR A 68 8.15 6.16 0.42
CA TYR A 68 9.31 5.32 0.59
C TYR A 68 10.50 5.92 -0.16
N TRP A 69 11.69 5.94 0.46
CA TRP A 69 12.94 6.42 -0.15
C TRP A 69 13.87 5.23 -0.40
N PRO A 70 13.94 4.69 -1.63
CA PRO A 70 14.72 3.49 -1.93
C PRO A 70 16.21 3.62 -1.62
N ASP A 71 16.82 4.78 -1.95
CA ASP A 71 18.25 5.04 -1.73
C ASP A 71 18.66 4.99 -0.25
N ARG A 72 17.71 5.28 0.64
CA ARG A 72 17.91 5.30 2.09
C ARG A 72 17.25 4.11 2.79
N ASN A 73 16.49 3.31 2.03
CA ASN A 73 15.69 2.17 2.49
C ASN A 73 14.82 2.49 3.71
N GLU A 74 14.13 3.63 3.68
CA GLU A 74 13.36 4.14 4.81
C GLU A 74 12.05 4.77 4.36
N ILE A 75 11.08 4.75 5.26
CA ILE A 75 9.77 5.38 5.06
C ILE A 75 9.74 6.67 5.87
N TRP A 76 9.31 7.75 5.23
CA TRP A 76 8.93 8.98 5.91
C TRP A 76 7.49 9.29 5.61
N LEU A 77 6.63 9.26 6.62
CA LEU A 77 5.25 9.67 6.45
C LEU A 77 4.93 10.98 7.15
N ALA A 78 4.30 11.89 6.40
CA ALA A 78 3.84 13.16 6.90
C ALA A 78 2.89 13.00 8.09
N ALA A 79 3.13 13.80 9.13
CA ALA A 79 2.44 13.65 10.39
C ALA A 79 1.12 14.43 10.52
N GLY A 80 0.62 14.97 9.40
CA GLY A 80 -0.75 15.45 9.25
C GLY A 80 -1.14 16.53 10.26
N VAL A 81 -0.60 17.73 10.13
CA VAL A 81 -0.92 18.84 11.05
C VAL A 81 -2.22 19.55 10.69
N GLU A 82 -2.62 19.49 9.41
CA GLU A 82 -3.83 20.16 8.89
C GLU A 82 -4.80 19.18 8.21
N THR A 83 -4.38 17.93 8.00
CA THR A 83 -5.23 16.87 7.47
C THR A 83 -5.63 15.97 8.63
N TYR A 84 -6.88 16.12 9.10
CA TYR A 84 -7.60 15.21 9.98
C TYR A 84 -7.80 13.83 9.31
N GLU A 85 -6.71 13.22 8.83
CA GLU A 85 -6.72 11.89 8.26
C GLU A 85 -7.13 10.93 9.37
N GLY A 86 -8.32 10.36 9.24
CA GLY A 86 -8.78 9.37 10.20
C GLY A 86 -7.75 8.26 10.35
N LEU A 87 -7.61 7.68 11.55
CA LEU A 87 -6.67 6.57 11.84
C LEU A 87 -6.63 5.48 10.77
N ARG A 88 -7.77 5.21 10.13
CA ARG A 88 -7.86 4.27 9.00
C ARG A 88 -7.00 4.71 7.83
N GLN A 89 -7.05 5.98 7.44
CA GLN A 89 -6.25 6.55 6.36
C GLN A 89 -4.76 6.47 6.67
N VAL A 90 -4.33 6.89 7.87
CA VAL A 90 -2.92 6.80 8.29
C VAL A 90 -2.38 5.37 8.23
N ARG A 91 -3.21 4.38 8.62
CA ARG A 91 -2.84 2.95 8.52
C ARG A 91 -2.76 2.47 7.08
N LEU A 92 -3.63 2.96 6.20
CA LEU A 92 -3.59 2.61 4.77
C LEU A 92 -2.37 3.22 4.10
N SER A 93 -2.05 4.50 4.36
CA SER A 93 -0.83 5.13 3.87
C SER A 93 0.42 4.41 4.38
N ALA A 94 0.47 4.08 5.67
CA ALA A 94 1.58 3.28 6.20
C ALA A 94 1.69 1.90 5.56
N CYS A 95 0.56 1.23 5.34
CA CYS A 95 0.53 -0.06 4.65
C CYS A 95 1.07 0.07 3.23
N HIS A 96 0.61 1.07 2.48
CA HIS A 96 1.05 1.35 1.13
C HIS A 96 2.58 1.53 1.07
N GLU A 97 3.15 2.43 1.87
CA GLU A 97 4.61 2.64 1.89
C GLU A 97 5.38 1.40 2.34
N LEU A 98 4.83 0.63 3.29
CA LEU A 98 5.46 -0.61 3.72
C LEU A 98 5.51 -1.63 2.60
N PHE A 99 4.57 -1.63 1.65
CA PHE A 99 4.66 -2.50 0.49
C PHE A 99 5.71 -2.06 -0.53
N HIS A 100 5.97 -0.76 -0.67
CA HIS A 100 7.16 -0.30 -1.40
C HIS A 100 8.45 -0.81 -0.75
N PHE A 101 8.57 -0.66 0.58
CA PHE A 101 9.70 -1.24 1.33
C PHE A 101 9.80 -2.76 1.19
N ILE A 102 8.68 -3.47 1.31
CA ILE A 102 8.65 -4.94 1.17
C ILE A 102 9.08 -5.35 -0.23
N CYS A 103 8.62 -4.66 -1.28
CA CYS A 103 9.02 -4.92 -2.65
C CYS A 103 10.53 -4.85 -2.79
N TRP A 104 11.11 -3.73 -2.37
CA TRP A 104 12.53 -3.43 -2.46
C TRP A 104 13.41 -4.44 -1.72
N ASN A 105 12.91 -4.99 -0.61
CA ASN A 105 13.68 -5.87 0.28
C ASN A 105 13.32 -7.36 0.15
N HIS A 106 12.32 -7.72 -0.65
CA HIS A 106 11.96 -9.11 -0.91
C HIS A 106 12.60 -9.56 -2.24
N PRO A 107 13.54 -10.53 -2.24
CA PRO A 107 14.40 -10.82 -3.41
C PRO A 107 13.65 -11.04 -4.72
N ARG A 108 12.53 -11.78 -4.66
CA ARG A 108 11.70 -12.08 -5.83
C ARG A 108 10.95 -10.87 -6.41
N TYR A 109 10.46 -9.99 -5.55
CA TYR A 109 9.72 -8.79 -5.97
C TYR A 109 10.70 -7.69 -6.38
N ARG A 110 11.83 -7.58 -5.68
CA ARG A 110 12.93 -6.71 -6.08
C ARG A 110 13.44 -7.03 -7.49
N ALA A 111 13.64 -8.31 -7.79
CA ALA A 111 14.04 -8.73 -9.13
C ALA A 111 13.00 -8.34 -10.21
N ASP A 112 11.71 -8.36 -9.87
CA ASP A 112 10.64 -7.92 -10.78
C ASP A 112 10.63 -6.39 -10.95
N GLU A 113 10.76 -5.64 -9.85
CA GLU A 113 10.88 -4.17 -9.86
C GLU A 113 12.06 -3.69 -10.70
N ASP A 114 13.23 -4.33 -10.57
CA ASP A 114 14.45 -4.04 -11.37
C ASP A 114 14.27 -4.29 -12.89
N ARG A 115 13.13 -4.86 -13.30
CA ARG A 115 12.72 -5.09 -14.69
C ARG A 115 11.42 -4.35 -15.03
N GLY A 116 11.11 -3.29 -14.29
CA GLY A 116 9.88 -2.51 -14.50
C GLY A 116 8.63 -3.36 -14.27
N PHE A 117 8.67 -4.25 -13.27
CA PHE A 117 7.56 -5.10 -12.86
C PHE A 117 7.03 -6.00 -14.00
N ALA A 118 7.93 -6.64 -14.74
CA ALA A 118 7.57 -7.43 -15.93
C ALA A 118 6.55 -8.56 -15.63
N ARG A 119 6.69 -9.30 -14.51
CA ARG A 119 5.70 -10.33 -14.11
C ARG A 119 4.38 -9.70 -13.74
N LEU A 120 4.37 -8.65 -12.92
CA LEU A 120 3.14 -7.98 -12.54
C LEU A 120 2.40 -7.40 -13.77
N ARG A 121 3.11 -6.78 -14.70
CA ARG A 121 2.52 -6.29 -15.96
C ARG A 121 1.91 -7.42 -16.78
N LYS A 122 2.57 -8.58 -16.84
CA LYS A 122 2.01 -9.79 -17.48
C LYS A 122 0.74 -10.25 -16.75
N ALA A 123 0.75 -10.35 -15.43
CA ALA A 123 -0.43 -10.74 -14.64
C ALA A 123 -1.62 -9.81 -14.86
N VAL A 124 -1.38 -8.49 -14.94
CA VAL A 124 -2.41 -7.51 -15.28
C VAL A 124 -2.94 -7.71 -16.70
N ALA A 125 -2.06 -7.89 -17.69
CA ALA A 125 -2.47 -8.13 -19.07
C ALA A 125 -3.30 -9.41 -19.23
N ASP A 126 -2.89 -10.51 -18.58
CA ASP A 126 -3.58 -11.80 -18.60
C ASP A 126 -4.96 -11.73 -17.92
N SER A 127 -5.12 -10.81 -16.95
CA SER A 127 -6.37 -10.62 -16.21
C SER A 127 -7.43 -9.81 -16.98
N ARG A 128 -7.06 -9.17 -18.10
CA ARG A 128 -7.89 -8.18 -18.80
C ARG A 128 -9.26 -8.71 -19.23
N THR A 129 -9.34 -9.96 -19.65
CA THR A 129 -10.58 -10.57 -20.19
C THR A 129 -11.55 -11.04 -19.09
N VAL A 130 -11.04 -11.26 -17.88
CA VAL A 130 -11.80 -11.81 -16.74
C VAL A 130 -12.13 -10.77 -15.68
N VAL A 131 -11.54 -9.57 -15.76
CA VAL A 131 -11.72 -8.48 -14.77
C VAL A 131 -13.19 -8.13 -14.49
N LYS A 132 -14.07 -8.30 -15.48
CA LYS A 132 -15.52 -8.06 -15.34
C LYS A 132 -16.18 -8.95 -14.26
N ASN A 133 -15.60 -10.10 -13.96
CA ASN A 133 -16.08 -11.03 -12.94
C ASN A 133 -15.68 -10.63 -11.52
N TYR A 134 -14.85 -9.59 -11.36
CA TYR A 134 -14.31 -9.11 -10.08
C TYR A 134 -14.75 -7.66 -9.83
N PRO A 135 -16.03 -7.44 -9.42
CA PRO A 135 -16.63 -6.11 -9.41
C PRO A 135 -15.97 -5.14 -8.44
N ARG A 136 -15.49 -5.60 -7.27
CA ARG A 136 -14.76 -4.77 -6.31
C ARG A 136 -13.44 -4.26 -6.90
N TYR A 137 -12.64 -5.17 -7.47
CA TYR A 137 -11.40 -4.83 -8.15
C TYR A 137 -11.64 -3.89 -9.34
N ARG A 138 -12.58 -4.22 -10.23
CA ARG A 138 -12.94 -3.39 -11.38
C ARG A 138 -13.39 -1.98 -10.96
N GLY A 139 -14.22 -1.90 -9.92
CA GLY A 139 -14.71 -0.64 -9.38
C GLY A 139 -13.60 0.23 -8.80
N TRP A 140 -12.66 -0.37 -8.08
CA TRP A 140 -11.47 0.32 -7.57
C TRP A 140 -10.55 0.80 -8.71
N VAL A 141 -10.24 -0.07 -9.68
CA VAL A 141 -9.37 0.29 -10.82
C VAL A 141 -9.91 1.50 -11.58
N THR A 142 -11.20 1.47 -11.96
CA THR A 142 -11.80 2.52 -12.80
C THR A 142 -12.28 3.74 -12.02
N GLY A 143 -12.72 3.55 -10.77
CA GLY A 143 -13.28 4.59 -9.92
C GLY A 143 -12.25 5.32 -9.06
N SER A 144 -11.09 4.71 -8.81
CA SER A 144 -10.05 5.24 -7.92
C SER A 144 -8.67 5.23 -8.57
N PHE A 145 -8.12 4.05 -8.89
CA PHE A 145 -6.70 3.93 -9.28
C PHE A 145 -6.37 4.70 -10.57
N LEU A 146 -7.05 4.40 -11.68
CA LEU A 146 -6.78 5.06 -12.97
C LEU A 146 -7.05 6.57 -12.96
N ARG A 147 -7.81 7.09 -12.00
CA ARG A 147 -8.07 8.53 -11.87
C ARG A 147 -6.89 9.30 -11.30
N GLN A 148 -5.88 8.61 -10.79
CA GLN A 148 -4.68 9.22 -10.22
C GLN A 148 -3.68 9.72 -11.29
N GLY A 149 -3.95 9.49 -12.59
CA GLY A 149 -3.10 9.97 -13.69
C GLY A 149 -1.74 9.27 -13.69
N ASP A 150 -0.64 10.03 -13.63
CA ASP A 150 0.71 9.47 -13.66
C ASP A 150 1.05 8.60 -12.43
N HIS A 151 0.31 8.77 -11.33
CA HIS A 151 0.39 7.89 -10.16
C HIS A 151 -0.34 6.55 -10.37
N ALA A 152 -1.14 6.39 -11.42
CA ALA A 152 -1.68 5.09 -11.83
C ALA A 152 -0.63 4.25 -12.58
N ASN A 153 0.55 4.08 -11.96
CA ASN A 153 1.70 3.37 -12.51
C ASN A 153 1.91 2.02 -11.80
N VAL A 154 2.82 1.19 -12.32
CA VAL A 154 2.96 -0.19 -11.84
C VAL A 154 3.56 -0.30 -10.43
N VAL A 155 4.41 0.66 -10.05
CA VAL A 155 5.01 0.74 -8.71
C VAL A 155 3.91 0.99 -7.68
N GLU A 156 3.07 2.01 -7.93
CA GLU A 156 1.95 2.33 -7.03
C GLU A 156 0.89 1.23 -7.02
N TYR A 157 0.63 0.62 -8.18
CA TYR A 157 -0.28 -0.53 -8.27
C TYR A 157 0.18 -1.67 -7.36
N PHE A 158 1.48 -1.97 -7.34
CA PHE A 158 2.03 -3.02 -6.47
C PHE A 158 1.74 -2.74 -5.00
N ALA A 159 1.97 -1.52 -4.52
CA ALA A 159 1.71 -1.15 -3.12
C ALA A 159 0.20 -1.05 -2.79
N ASP A 160 -0.61 -0.63 -3.75
CA ASP A 160 -2.03 -0.44 -3.55
C ASP A 160 -2.83 -1.74 -3.46
N ILE A 161 -2.43 -2.80 -4.18
CA ILE A 161 -3.17 -4.08 -4.16
C ILE A 161 -3.28 -4.65 -2.75
N PRO A 162 -2.20 -4.99 -2.02
CA PRO A 162 -2.32 -5.51 -0.68
C PRO A 162 -2.86 -4.48 0.33
N THR A 163 -2.75 -3.18 0.02
CA THR A 163 -3.36 -2.11 0.84
C THR A 163 -4.89 -2.12 0.75
N ASN A 164 -5.44 -2.33 -0.45
CA ASN A 164 -6.87 -2.29 -0.72
C ASN A 164 -7.56 -3.67 -0.71
N PHE A 165 -6.84 -4.75 -0.97
CA PHE A 165 -7.35 -6.12 -1.12
C PHE A 165 -6.63 -7.03 -0.13
N ARG A 166 -7.31 -7.38 0.96
CA ARG A 166 -6.82 -8.31 1.99
C ARG A 166 -7.30 -9.75 1.78
N ASP A 167 -8.19 -9.94 0.82
CA ASP A 167 -8.72 -11.22 0.40
C ASP A 167 -8.37 -11.41 -1.09
N THR A 168 -7.55 -12.41 -1.38
CA THR A 168 -7.07 -12.70 -2.74
C THR A 168 -8.20 -13.17 -3.67
N SER A 169 -9.32 -13.67 -3.14
CA SER A 169 -10.48 -14.05 -3.95
C SER A 169 -11.20 -12.85 -4.59
N GLU A 170 -10.93 -11.64 -4.10
CA GLU A 170 -11.45 -10.39 -4.67
C GLU A 170 -10.66 -9.93 -5.91
N LEU A 171 -9.53 -10.57 -6.20
CA LEU A 171 -8.61 -10.23 -7.29
C LEU A 171 -8.76 -11.20 -8.48
N PRO A 172 -8.57 -10.73 -9.74
CA PRO A 172 -8.48 -11.62 -10.89
C PRO A 172 -7.38 -12.68 -10.71
N PRO A 173 -7.50 -13.92 -11.24
CA PRO A 173 -6.66 -15.04 -10.83
C PRO A 173 -5.15 -14.83 -10.99
N ALA A 174 -4.70 -14.21 -12.08
CA ALA A 174 -3.28 -13.96 -12.29
C ALA A 174 -2.74 -12.89 -11.33
N ILE A 175 -3.53 -11.86 -11.03
CA ILE A 175 -3.19 -10.85 -10.01
C ILE A 175 -3.21 -11.51 -8.62
N ALA A 176 -4.24 -12.31 -8.31
CA ALA A 176 -4.33 -13.05 -7.06
C ALA A 176 -3.08 -13.93 -6.84
N ALA A 177 -2.68 -14.71 -7.84
CA ALA A 177 -1.49 -15.57 -7.78
C ALA A 177 -0.19 -14.75 -7.57
N HIS A 178 -0.07 -13.58 -8.18
CA HIS A 178 1.09 -12.70 -7.99
C HIS A 178 1.21 -12.16 -6.55
N PHE A 179 0.08 -11.83 -5.91
CA PHE A 179 0.05 -11.20 -4.58
C PHE A 179 -0.24 -12.16 -3.42
N ALA A 180 -0.72 -13.38 -3.67
CA ALA A 180 -1.03 -14.35 -2.62
C ALA A 180 0.14 -14.61 -1.65
N PRO A 181 1.41 -14.75 -2.11
CA PRO A 181 2.55 -14.87 -1.19
C PRO A 181 2.67 -13.71 -0.19
N LEU A 182 2.26 -12.50 -0.58
CA LEU A 182 2.26 -11.33 0.28
C LEU A 182 1.01 -11.21 1.16
N ILE A 183 -0.15 -11.60 0.65
CA ILE A 183 -1.45 -11.35 1.28
C ILE A 183 -1.84 -12.46 2.25
N ASP A 184 -1.77 -13.72 1.81
CA ASP A 184 -2.21 -14.89 2.58
C ASP A 184 -1.09 -15.91 2.86
N GLY A 185 0.08 -15.72 2.25
CA GLY A 185 1.27 -16.55 2.48
C GLY A 185 1.30 -17.82 1.63
N ALA A 186 0.53 -17.85 0.54
CA ALA A 186 0.64 -18.92 -0.44
C ALA A 186 2.06 -19.03 -1.01
N PRO A 187 2.47 -20.22 -1.49
CA PRO A 187 3.74 -20.38 -2.19
C PRO A 187 3.83 -19.46 -3.42
N PHE A 188 5.06 -19.04 -3.75
CA PHE A 188 5.32 -18.36 -5.00
C PHE A 188 5.00 -19.26 -6.19
N PRO A 189 4.28 -18.76 -7.22
CA PRO A 189 4.14 -19.46 -8.49
C PRO A 189 5.50 -19.75 -9.14
N ASP A 190 5.61 -20.84 -9.89
CA ASP A 190 6.83 -21.23 -10.61
C ASP A 190 7.36 -20.12 -11.54
N GLU A 191 6.48 -19.25 -12.04
CA GLU A 191 6.82 -18.09 -12.88
C GLU A 191 7.76 -17.09 -12.17
N PHE A 192 7.82 -17.09 -10.85
CA PHE A 192 8.79 -16.28 -10.10
C PHE A 192 10.23 -16.79 -10.21
N GLU A 193 10.42 -18.05 -10.59
CA GLU A 193 11.73 -18.65 -10.83
C GLU A 193 12.17 -18.54 -12.31
N GLN A 194 11.25 -18.13 -13.20
CA GLN A 194 11.53 -17.97 -14.63
C GLN A 194 12.22 -16.63 -14.93
N GLU A 195 12.98 -16.61 -16.04
CA GLU A 195 13.65 -15.40 -16.52
C GLU A 195 12.64 -14.31 -16.92
N LEU A 196 12.93 -13.07 -16.55
CA LEU A 196 12.06 -11.92 -16.76
C LEU A 196 12.26 -11.33 -18.16
N ALA A 197 11.14 -10.98 -18.81
CA ALA A 197 11.19 -10.17 -20.03
C ALA A 197 11.87 -8.82 -19.75
N SER A 198 12.71 -8.38 -20.69
CA SER A 198 13.44 -7.11 -20.63
C SER A 198 12.72 -5.95 -21.31
N ASP A 199 11.44 -6.15 -21.68
CA ASP A 199 10.62 -5.12 -22.31
C ASP A 199 10.55 -3.86 -21.44
N GLU A 200 10.85 -2.71 -22.05
CA GLU A 200 10.79 -1.41 -21.40
C GLU A 200 9.39 -1.13 -20.83
N TYR A 201 9.37 -0.49 -19.66
CA TYR A 201 8.13 -0.08 -19.03
C TYR A 201 7.51 1.12 -19.77
N ASP A 202 6.24 0.98 -20.18
CA ASP A 202 5.43 2.05 -20.76
C ASP A 202 4.17 2.27 -19.92
N LEU A 203 4.06 3.47 -19.33
CA LEU A 203 2.95 3.86 -18.45
C LEU A 203 1.59 3.76 -19.15
N ALA A 204 1.49 4.29 -20.37
CA ALA A 204 0.23 4.35 -21.09
C ALA A 204 -0.26 2.93 -21.48
N ARG A 205 0.66 2.03 -21.84
CA ARG A 205 0.38 0.62 -22.12
C ARG A 205 -0.09 -0.10 -20.86
N PHE A 206 0.55 0.17 -19.72
CA PHE A 206 0.11 -0.38 -18.43
C PHE A 206 -1.30 0.09 -18.07
N GLN A 207 -1.58 1.40 -18.12
CA GLN A 207 -2.92 1.95 -17.84
C GLN A 207 -3.99 1.38 -18.78
N ARG A 208 -3.69 1.21 -20.08
CA ARG A 208 -4.59 0.54 -21.04
C ARG A 208 -4.84 -0.92 -20.70
N SER A 209 -3.86 -1.63 -20.13
CA SER A 209 -4.03 -3.04 -19.73
C SER A 209 -4.96 -3.21 -18.53
N LEU A 210 -5.05 -2.19 -17.67
CA LEU A 210 -5.96 -2.15 -16.52
C LEU A 210 -7.41 -1.80 -16.91
N ALA A 211 -7.59 -1.07 -18.01
CA ALA A 211 -8.91 -0.68 -18.48
C ALA A 211 -9.73 -1.94 -18.86
N PRO A 212 -10.93 -2.13 -18.28
CA PRO A 212 -11.79 -3.26 -18.61
C PRO A 212 -12.08 -3.28 -20.11
N SER A 213 -12.11 -4.49 -20.69
CA SER A 213 -12.57 -4.69 -22.08
C SER A 213 -14.08 -4.64 -22.17
#